data_AF-A0A3B0JY31-F1
#
_entry.id   AF-A0A3B0JY31-F1
#
_cell.length_a   1.000
_cell.length_b   1.000
_cell.length_c   1.000
_cell.angle_alpha   90.00
_cell.angle_beta   90.00
_cell.angle_gamma   90.00
#
_symmetry.space_group_name_H-M   'P 1'
#
loop_
_entity.id
_entity.type
_entity.pdbx_description
1 polymer ?
#
loop_
_entity_poly.entity_id
_entity_poly.type
_entity_poly.pdbx_seq_one_letter_code
_entity_poly.pdbx_strand_id
1 'polypeptide(L)'
;MAQENVSTYKPAPRKVDILLMDQMEAEDALNTFAKYRSRLDQFFEDNHNKGTDNFMGITHYHIMDIVKRDVANAMMRKLPKVYGDGRTLYCVLFINALLPLWIVRLLMDTFNISTEEEAVQQIKDQLEYGHYMNTINNVPLEPDLQELEDTLFQ
;
A
#
# COMPACT_ATOMS: atom_id res chain seq x y z
N MET A 1 -25.81 7.33 -41.75
CA MET A 1 -25.85 6.70 -40.42
C MET A 1 -24.76 7.34 -39.60
N ALA A 2 -25.12 8.21 -38.67
CA ALA A 2 -24.15 8.87 -37.79
C ALA A 2 -23.72 7.84 -36.73
N GLN A 3 -22.42 7.60 -36.62
CA GLN A 3 -21.86 6.87 -35.49
C GLN A 3 -21.94 7.80 -34.27
N GLU A 4 -22.79 7.44 -33.31
CA GLU A 4 -22.78 8.04 -31.99
C GLU A 4 -21.41 7.76 -31.36
N ASN A 5 -20.58 8.80 -31.26
CA ASN A 5 -19.45 8.81 -30.35
C ASN A 5 -20.01 8.77 -28.94
N VAL A 6 -20.21 7.55 -28.41
CA VAL A 6 -20.44 7.32 -26.99
C VAL A 6 -19.17 7.78 -26.28
N SER A 7 -19.21 9.02 -25.80
CA SER A 7 -18.15 9.57 -24.99
C SER A 7 -18.05 8.75 -23.71
N THR A 8 -17.02 7.93 -23.61
CA THR A 8 -16.70 7.12 -22.44
C THR A 8 -16.13 8.03 -21.34
N TYR A 9 -16.91 8.98 -20.85
CA TYR A 9 -16.55 9.66 -19.61
C TYR A 9 -16.81 8.68 -18.47
N LYS A 10 -15.75 8.02 -17.98
CA LYS A 10 -15.78 7.52 -16.61
C LYS A 10 -16.19 8.71 -15.71
N PRO A 11 -17.19 8.55 -14.83
CA PRO A 11 -17.52 9.61 -13.88
C PRO A 11 -16.26 9.97 -13.08
N ALA A 12 -16.10 11.26 -12.77
CA ALA A 12 -14.98 11.71 -11.96
C ALA A 12 -14.99 10.94 -10.61
N PRO A 13 -13.83 10.46 -10.15
CA PRO A 13 -13.77 9.70 -8.90
C PRO A 13 -14.13 10.59 -7.72
N ARG A 14 -14.42 9.94 -6.58
CA ARG A 14 -14.73 10.64 -5.33
C ARG A 14 -13.55 11.54 -4.96
N LYS A 15 -13.82 12.85 -4.84
CA LYS A 15 -12.83 13.77 -4.26
C LYS A 15 -12.62 13.40 -2.80
N VAL A 16 -11.37 13.20 -2.42
CA VAL A 16 -10.95 12.89 -1.04
C VAL A 16 -9.75 13.74 -0.64
N ASP A 17 -9.58 13.92 0.66
CA ASP A 17 -8.35 14.51 1.19
C ASP A 17 -7.18 13.55 1.00
N ILE A 18 -6.04 14.07 0.56
CA ILE A 18 -4.80 13.31 0.40
C ILE A 18 -4.16 13.18 1.78
N LEU A 19 -4.13 11.96 2.33
CA LEU A 19 -3.56 11.66 3.63
C LEU A 19 -2.18 11.01 3.46
N LEU A 20 -1.13 11.74 3.81
CA LEU A 20 0.26 11.31 3.71
C LEU A 20 0.93 11.31 5.08
N MET A 21 1.78 10.32 5.32
CA MET A 21 2.68 10.24 6.46
C MET A 21 4.09 10.70 6.06
N ASP A 22 4.16 11.81 5.31
CA ASP A 22 5.37 12.38 4.71
C ASP A 22 6.34 13.01 5.73
N GLN A 23 5.91 13.15 6.99
CA GLN A 23 6.75 13.59 8.11
C GLN A 23 7.17 12.44 9.03
N MET A 24 6.73 11.20 8.75
CA MET A 24 7.10 10.04 9.56
C MET A 24 8.52 9.59 9.21
N GLU A 25 9.34 9.37 10.24
CA GLU A 25 10.68 8.84 10.09
C GLU A 25 10.68 7.31 10.21
N ALA A 26 11.69 6.67 9.61
CA ALA A 26 11.76 5.20 9.57
C ALA A 26 11.79 4.58 10.97
N GLU A 27 12.49 5.21 11.92
CA GLU A 27 12.54 4.73 13.30
C GLU A 27 11.16 4.74 13.97
N ASP A 28 10.41 5.83 13.81
CA ASP A 28 9.05 5.96 14.36
C ASP A 28 8.12 4.89 13.79
N ALA A 29 8.15 4.70 12.46
CA ALA A 29 7.38 3.65 11.80
C ALA A 29 7.75 2.27 12.33
N LEU A 30 9.05 1.93 12.43
CA LEU A 30 9.52 0.63 12.92
C LEU A 30 9.14 0.36 14.39
N ASN A 31 9.09 1.41 15.22
CA ASN A 31 8.70 1.32 16.62
C ASN A 31 7.22 0.93 16.79
N THR A 32 6.37 1.25 15.82
CA THR A 32 4.96 0.83 15.85
C THR A 32 4.76 -0.67 15.63
N PHE A 33 5.76 -1.40 15.15
CA PHE A 33 5.64 -2.84 14.91
C PHE A 33 5.17 -3.59 16.16
N ALA A 34 5.73 -3.26 17.32
CA ALA A 34 5.37 -3.91 18.57
C ALA A 34 3.90 -3.69 18.93
N LYS A 35 3.34 -2.52 18.63
CA LYS A 35 1.93 -2.18 18.85
C LYS A 35 1.01 -3.04 17.98
N TYR A 36 1.37 -3.28 16.72
CA TYR A 36 0.51 -4.01 15.76
C TYR A 36 0.83 -5.49 15.64
N ARG A 37 1.87 -5.96 16.34
CA ARG A 37 2.40 -7.31 16.22
C ARG A 37 1.32 -8.38 16.32
N SER A 38 0.42 -8.28 17.29
CA SER A 38 -0.65 -9.29 17.45
C SER A 38 -1.52 -9.43 16.20
N ARG A 39 -1.85 -8.33 15.52
CA ARG A 39 -2.64 -8.36 14.27
C ARG A 39 -1.82 -8.91 13.10
N LEU A 40 -0.55 -8.50 13.00
CA LEU A 40 0.36 -8.96 11.95
C LEU A 40 0.66 -10.46 12.08
N ASP A 41 0.92 -10.95 13.29
CA ASP A 41 1.15 -12.36 13.61
C ASP A 41 -0.09 -13.18 13.24
N GLN A 42 -1.29 -12.76 13.68
CA GLN A 42 -2.53 -13.43 13.31
C GLN A 42 -2.72 -13.50 11.80
N PHE A 43 -2.48 -12.39 11.09
CA PHE A 43 -2.61 -12.37 9.64
C PHE A 43 -1.60 -13.29 8.95
N PHE A 44 -0.35 -13.33 9.41
CA PHE A 44 0.67 -14.21 8.86
C PHE A 44 0.29 -15.68 9.04
N GLU A 45 -0.09 -16.09 10.25
CA GLU A 45 -0.52 -17.47 10.53
C GLU A 45 -1.70 -17.89 9.65
N ASP A 46 -2.66 -17.00 9.45
CA ASP A 46 -3.83 -17.29 8.63
C ASP A 46 -3.53 -17.38 7.13
N ASN A 47 -2.42 -16.81 6.64
CA ASN A 47 -2.21 -16.59 5.20
C ASN A 47 -0.92 -17.17 4.61
N HIS A 48 0.09 -17.53 5.41
CA HIS A 48 1.40 -17.94 4.89
C HIS A 48 1.37 -19.19 3.99
N ASN A 49 0.37 -20.07 4.15
CA ASN A 49 0.20 -21.26 3.32
C ASN A 49 -0.81 -21.09 2.17
N LYS A 50 -1.37 -19.89 1.98
CA LYS A 50 -2.49 -19.65 1.03
C LYS A 50 -2.08 -18.92 -0.25
N GLY A 51 -0.82 -18.49 -0.37
CA GLY A 51 -0.38 -17.69 -1.50
C GLY A 51 -1.01 -16.29 -1.55
N THR A 52 -1.41 -15.75 -0.39
CA THR A 52 -2.03 -14.42 -0.29
C THR A 52 -1.11 -13.34 -0.83
N ASP A 53 -1.63 -12.54 -1.75
CA ASP A 53 -0.91 -11.53 -2.54
C ASP A 53 -1.48 -10.12 -2.39
N ASN A 54 -2.39 -9.91 -1.43
CA ASN A 54 -2.99 -8.61 -1.14
C ASN A 54 -3.52 -8.58 0.30
N PHE A 55 -3.74 -7.38 0.82
CA PHE A 55 -4.52 -7.14 2.03
C PHE A 55 -5.79 -6.38 1.66
N MET A 56 -6.97 -6.99 1.81
CA MET A 56 -8.27 -6.34 1.51
C MET A 56 -8.34 -5.71 0.10
N GLY A 57 -7.69 -6.33 -0.88
CA GLY A 57 -7.61 -5.86 -2.26
C GLY A 57 -6.70 -4.65 -2.48
N ILE A 58 -5.78 -4.35 -1.55
CA ILE A 58 -4.65 -3.44 -1.77
C ILE A 58 -3.32 -4.19 -1.69
N THR A 59 -2.33 -3.66 -2.39
CA THR A 59 -0.96 -4.17 -2.49
C THR A 59 0.04 -3.04 -2.21
N HIS A 60 1.35 -3.30 -2.30
CA HIS A 60 2.37 -2.27 -2.16
C HIS A 60 2.13 -1.07 -3.09
N TYR A 61 1.69 -1.29 -4.34
CA TYR A 61 1.40 -0.21 -5.31
C TYR A 61 0.44 0.85 -4.74
N HIS A 62 -0.48 0.46 -3.86
CA HIS A 62 -1.46 1.37 -3.30
C HIS A 62 -0.92 2.19 -2.12
N ILE A 63 0.17 1.75 -1.48
CA ILE A 63 0.64 2.30 -0.20
C ILE A 63 2.01 2.96 -0.27
N MET A 64 2.76 2.78 -1.36
CA MET A 64 4.14 3.27 -1.48
C MET A 64 4.24 4.79 -1.47
N ASP A 65 3.18 5.49 -1.90
CA ASP A 65 3.15 6.96 -1.90
C ASP A 65 2.61 7.56 -0.60
N ILE A 66 2.06 6.74 0.31
CA ILE A 66 1.52 7.19 1.60
C ILE A 66 2.64 7.50 2.59
N VAL A 67 3.74 6.74 2.53
CA VAL A 67 4.92 6.90 3.38
C VAL A 67 6.13 7.25 2.52
N LYS A 68 7.17 7.84 3.11
CA LYS A 68 8.44 8.01 2.38
C LYS A 68 9.02 6.66 1.96
N ARG A 69 9.72 6.64 0.84
CA ARG A 69 10.35 5.43 0.27
C ARG A 69 11.29 4.72 1.25
N ASP A 70 12.09 5.47 2.00
CA ASP A 70 13.01 4.94 3.00
C ASP A 70 12.27 4.28 4.18
N VAL A 71 11.12 4.84 4.59
CA VAL A 71 10.22 4.25 5.59
C VAL A 71 9.67 2.91 5.10
N ALA A 72 9.08 2.87 3.90
CA ALA A 72 8.57 1.63 3.31
C ALA A 72 9.68 0.56 3.19
N ASN A 73 10.86 0.95 2.72
CA ASN A 73 12.01 0.06 2.61
C ASN A 73 12.46 -0.49 3.97
N ALA A 74 12.48 0.33 5.01
CA ALA A 74 12.83 -0.10 6.35
C ALA A 74 11.82 -1.13 6.89
N MET A 75 10.52 -0.88 6.70
CA MET A 75 9.44 -1.80 7.09
C MET A 75 9.55 -3.12 6.32
N MET A 76 9.75 -3.06 4.99
CA MET A 76 9.95 -4.25 4.14
C MET A 76 11.14 -5.09 4.59
N ARG A 77 12.24 -4.48 5.04
CA ARG A 77 13.40 -5.22 5.59
C ARG A 77 13.13 -5.83 6.97
N LYS A 78 12.17 -5.32 7.72
CA LYS A 78 11.83 -5.85 9.06
C LYS A 78 11.00 -7.13 8.96
N LEU A 79 10.01 -7.18 8.07
CA LEU A 79 9.10 -8.33 7.93
C LEU A 79 9.80 -9.69 7.75
N PRO A 80 10.75 -9.88 6.81
CA PRO A 80 11.44 -11.16 6.64
C PRO A 80 12.36 -11.51 7.82
N LYS A 81 12.80 -10.53 8.63
CA LYS A 81 13.57 -10.81 9.85
C LYS A 81 12.70 -11.36 10.98
N VAL A 82 11.39 -11.09 10.95
CA VAL A 82 10.44 -11.53 11.98
C VAL A 82 9.72 -12.81 11.55
N TYR A 83 9.26 -12.85 10.30
CA TYR A 83 8.42 -13.92 9.78
C TYR A 83 9.15 -14.88 8.83
N GLY A 84 10.36 -14.54 8.39
CA GLY A 84 11.17 -15.44 7.59
C GLY A 84 11.77 -16.55 8.43
N ASP A 85 11.71 -17.78 7.94
CA ASP A 85 12.31 -18.96 8.56
C ASP A 85 13.67 -19.33 7.94
N GLY A 86 14.18 -18.48 7.04
CA GLY A 86 15.41 -18.66 6.27
C GLY A 86 15.33 -19.71 5.16
N ARG A 87 14.18 -20.38 4.98
CA ARG A 87 13.99 -21.48 4.03
C ARG A 87 12.88 -21.20 3.01
N THR A 88 11.86 -20.44 3.39
CA THR A 88 10.73 -20.08 2.54
C THR A 88 10.70 -18.58 2.29
N LEU A 89 10.70 -18.21 1.01
CA LEU A 89 10.57 -16.83 0.56
C LEU A 89 9.09 -16.46 0.45
N TYR A 90 8.54 -15.86 1.50
CA TYR A 90 7.19 -15.27 1.49
C TYR A 90 7.17 -13.84 0.94
N CYS A 91 8.04 -13.51 -0.04
CA CYS A 91 8.23 -12.15 -0.53
C CYS A 91 6.92 -11.49 -0.99
N VAL A 92 6.08 -12.22 -1.71
CA VAL A 92 4.77 -11.75 -2.17
C VAL A 92 3.85 -11.39 -0.99
N LEU A 93 3.79 -12.26 0.03
CA LEU A 93 3.01 -11.99 1.25
C LEU A 93 3.55 -10.78 2.02
N PHE A 94 4.87 -10.68 2.16
CA PHE A 94 5.52 -9.58 2.89
C PHE A 94 5.24 -8.23 2.22
N ILE A 95 5.48 -8.14 0.92
CA ILE A 95 5.39 -6.88 0.18
C ILE A 95 3.93 -6.53 -0.12
N ASN A 96 3.12 -7.51 -0.52
CA ASN A 96 1.77 -7.20 -1.02
C ASN A 96 0.67 -7.32 0.03
N ALA A 97 0.90 -7.94 1.18
CA ALA A 97 -0.14 -8.11 2.19
C ALA A 97 0.27 -7.58 3.58
N LEU A 98 1.39 -8.04 4.12
CA LEU A 98 1.81 -7.64 5.48
C LEU A 98 2.26 -6.18 5.55
N LEU A 99 2.99 -5.68 4.54
CA LEU A 99 3.36 -4.27 4.47
C LEU A 99 2.11 -3.36 4.35
N PRO A 100 1.16 -3.61 3.42
CA PRO A 100 -0.10 -2.87 3.39
C PRO A 100 -0.91 -2.94 4.68
N LEU A 101 -1.03 -4.11 5.33
CA LEU A 101 -1.68 -4.21 6.63
C LEU A 101 -1.01 -3.30 7.67
N TRP A 102 0.32 -3.30 7.73
CA TRP A 102 1.03 -2.44 8.67
C TRP A 102 0.81 -0.95 8.36
N ILE A 103 0.88 -0.54 7.10
CA ILE A 103 0.63 0.85 6.71
C ILE A 103 -0.82 1.26 6.96
N VAL A 104 -1.79 0.37 6.75
CA VAL A 104 -3.19 0.61 7.13
C VAL A 104 -3.32 0.87 8.63
N ARG A 105 -2.64 0.09 9.48
CA ARG A 105 -2.64 0.33 10.93
C ARG A 105 -2.02 1.66 11.32
N LEU A 106 -0.93 2.05 10.67
CA LEU A 106 -0.29 3.36 10.86
C LEU A 106 -1.22 4.50 10.42
N LEU A 107 -1.87 4.37 9.26
CA LEU A 107 -2.80 5.36 8.75
C LEU A 107 -3.98 5.55 9.69
N MET A 108 -4.54 4.44 10.20
CA MET A 108 -5.64 4.46 11.16
C MET A 108 -5.29 5.24 12.42
N ASP A 109 -4.13 4.98 13.02
CA ASP A 109 -3.70 5.69 14.23
C ASP A 109 -3.35 7.15 13.95
N THR A 110 -2.70 7.44 12.81
CA THR A 110 -2.24 8.80 12.48
C THR A 110 -3.41 9.73 12.19
N PHE A 111 -4.46 9.22 11.55
CA PHE A 111 -5.61 10.01 11.10
C PHE A 111 -6.92 9.70 11.83
N ASN A 112 -6.86 8.92 12.92
CA ASN A 112 -8.02 8.51 13.73
C ASN A 112 -9.13 7.82 12.92
N ILE A 113 -8.75 6.95 11.95
CA ILE A 113 -9.70 6.16 11.18
C ILE A 113 -10.12 4.94 12.00
N SER A 114 -11.43 4.67 12.06
CA SER A 114 -11.98 3.73 13.03
C SER A 114 -11.88 2.27 12.59
N THR A 115 -11.93 1.99 11.28
CA THR A 115 -11.96 0.62 10.75
C THR A 115 -10.91 0.38 9.66
N GLU A 116 -10.51 -0.89 9.49
CA GLU A 116 -9.58 -1.28 8.41
C GLU A 116 -10.25 -1.04 7.03
N GLU A 117 -11.57 -1.27 6.93
CA GLU A 117 -12.37 -1.03 5.72
C GLU A 117 -12.37 0.45 5.31
N GLU A 118 -12.59 1.37 6.25
CA GLU A 118 -12.55 2.81 5.98
C GLU A 118 -11.16 3.25 5.52
N ALA A 119 -10.11 2.76 6.18
CA ALA A 119 -8.73 3.10 5.83
C ALA A 119 -8.37 2.57 4.44
N VAL A 120 -8.73 1.32 4.13
CA VAL A 120 -8.49 0.73 2.80
C VAL A 120 -9.28 1.46 1.72
N GLN A 121 -10.53 1.85 1.98
CA GLN A 121 -11.30 2.63 1.01
C GLN A 121 -10.70 4.01 0.79
N GLN A 122 -10.23 4.68 1.86
CA GLN A 122 -9.55 5.96 1.76
C GLN A 122 -8.28 5.87 0.89
N ILE A 123 -7.49 4.80 1.03
CA ILE A 123 -6.31 4.54 0.20
C ILE A 123 -6.69 4.39 -1.28
N LYS A 124 -7.69 3.54 -1.58
CA LYS A 124 -8.15 3.30 -2.96
C LYS A 124 -8.65 4.59 -3.62
N ASP A 125 -9.46 5.36 -2.89
CA ASP A 125 -10.03 6.59 -3.42
C ASP A 125 -8.97 7.67 -3.60
N GLN A 126 -7.97 7.73 -2.72
CA GLN A 126 -6.86 8.67 -2.85
C GLN A 126 -6.03 8.39 -4.11
N LEU A 127 -5.74 7.11 -4.38
CA LEU A 127 -5.03 6.68 -5.59
C LEU A 127 -5.84 7.02 -6.85
N GLU A 128 -7.14 6.69 -6.87
CA GLU A 128 -8.00 6.97 -8.02
C GLU A 128 -8.15 8.49 -8.27
N TYR A 129 -8.36 9.26 -7.19
CA TYR A 129 -8.44 10.71 -7.28
C TYR A 129 -7.12 11.34 -7.72
N GLY A 130 -5.99 10.86 -7.21
CA GLY A 130 -4.64 11.29 -7.63
C GLY A 130 -4.39 11.05 -9.11
N HIS A 131 -4.69 9.84 -9.61
CA HIS A 131 -4.58 9.52 -11.04
C HIS A 131 -5.49 10.40 -11.91
N TYR A 132 -6.71 10.67 -11.46
CA TYR A 132 -7.61 11.58 -12.15
C TYR A 132 -7.04 13.00 -12.21
N MET A 133 -6.55 13.52 -11.07
CA MET A 133 -5.93 14.85 -10.99
C MET A 133 -4.68 14.95 -11.88
N ASN A 134 -3.84 13.92 -11.96
CA ASN A 134 -2.68 13.91 -12.84
C ASN A 134 -3.10 13.90 -14.33
N THR A 135 -4.13 13.12 -14.67
CA THR A 135 -4.66 13.02 -16.03
C THR A 135 -5.21 14.36 -16.53
N ILE A 136 -6.04 15.04 -15.72
CA ILE A 136 -6.59 16.35 -16.11
C ILE A 136 -5.52 17.43 -16.21
N ASN A 137 -4.40 17.29 -15.48
CA ASN A 137 -3.29 18.23 -15.47
C ASN A 137 -2.18 17.89 -16.48
N ASN A 138 -2.34 16.82 -17.29
CA ASN A 138 -1.32 16.31 -18.21
C ASN A 138 0.04 16.02 -17.54
N VAL A 139 0.03 15.61 -16.28
CA VAL A 139 1.25 15.15 -15.60
C VAL A 139 1.63 13.79 -16.20
N PRO A 140 2.85 13.59 -16.73
CA PRO A 140 3.29 12.29 -17.19
C PRO A 140 3.15 11.26 -16.07
N LEU A 141 2.64 10.07 -16.38
CA LEU A 141 2.65 8.96 -15.44
C LEU A 141 4.12 8.70 -15.04
N GLU A 142 4.42 8.72 -13.74
CA GLU A 142 5.74 8.29 -13.29
C GLU A 142 5.97 6.84 -13.74
N PRO A 143 7.19 6.49 -14.18
CA PRO A 143 7.47 5.12 -14.60
C PRO A 143 7.16 4.15 -13.46
N ASP A 144 6.38 3.11 -13.78
CA ASP A 144 6.02 2.05 -12.85
C ASP A 144 7.27 1.53 -12.11
N LEU A 145 7.09 1.19 -10.83
CA LEU A 145 8.09 0.61 -9.92
C LEU A 145 8.73 -0.72 -10.39
N GLN A 146 8.53 -1.12 -11.65
CA GLN A 146 9.19 -2.23 -12.32
C GLN A 146 10.73 -2.18 -12.15
N GLU A 147 11.33 -0.98 -12.06
CA GLU A 147 12.77 -0.81 -11.81
C GLU A 147 13.23 -1.31 -10.43
N LEU A 148 12.36 -1.44 -9.42
CA LEU A 148 12.72 -2.02 -8.12
C LEU A 148 12.74 -3.54 -8.12
N GLU A 149 11.96 -4.21 -8.98
CA GLU A 149 12.04 -5.66 -9.14
C GLU A 149 13.44 -6.05 -9.65
N ASP A 150 13.97 -5.30 -10.63
CA ASP A 150 15.30 -5.58 -11.20
C ASP A 150 16.46 -5.32 -10.22
N THR A 151 16.26 -4.48 -9.19
CA THR A 151 17.31 -4.10 -8.24
C THR A 151 17.29 -4.94 -6.95
N LEU A 152 16.15 -5.54 -6.59
CA LEU A 152 16.00 -6.35 -5.37
C LEU A 152 16.19 -7.86 -5.61
N PHE A 153 16.27 -8.30 -6.87
CA PHE A 153 16.45 -9.70 -7.26
C PHE A 153 17.77 -9.99 -8.00
N GLN A 154 18.78 -9.11 -7.92
CA GLN A 154 20.19 -9.38 -8.25
C GLN A 154 21.00 -9.67 -6.98
#